data_AF-A0A0F0C4A5-F1
#
_entry.id   AF-A0A0F0C4A5-F1
#
_cell.length_a   1.000
_cell.length_b   1.000
_cell.length_c   1.000
_cell.angle_alpha   90.00
_cell.angle_beta   90.00
_cell.angle_gamma   90.00
#
_symmetry.space_group_name_H-M   'P 1'
#
loop_
_entity.id
_entity.type
_entity.pdbx_description
1 polymer ?
#
loop_
_entity_poly.entity_id
_entity_poly.type
_entity_poly.pdbx_seq_one_letter_code
_entity_poly.pdbx_strand_id
1 'polypeptide(L)' 'MANVTITTYDGKVYTNPEDIKVERNENTEMFYQFLERFRDEMIRKKEGTA' A
#
# COMPACT_ATOMS: atom_id res chain seq x y z
N MET A 1 -14.71 -12.57 11.13
CA MET A 1 -13.62 -11.63 10.80
C MET A 1 -12.32 -12.26 11.24
N ALA A 2 -11.37 -12.49 10.33
CA ALA A 2 -10.06 -13.00 10.73
C ALA A 2 -9.30 -11.87 11.43
N ASN A 3 -8.76 -12.13 12.62
CA ASN A 3 -7.85 -11.20 13.29
C ASN A 3 -6.51 -11.26 12.54
N VAL A 4 -6.21 -10.23 11.75
CA VAL A 4 -4.95 -10.13 11.02
C VAL A 4 -3.93 -9.47 11.94
N THR A 5 -2.83 -10.16 12.22
CA THR A 5 -1.69 -9.61 12.97
C THR A 5 -0.52 -9.45 12.01
N ILE A 6 -0.01 -8.23 11.88
CA ILE A 6 1.12 -7.89 11.01
C ILE A 6 2.29 -7.50 11.90
N THR A 7 3.40 -8.22 11.78
CA THR A 7 4.65 -7.91 12.49
C THR A 7 5.67 -7.41 11.48
N THR A 8 6.20 -6.21 11.71
CA THR A 8 7.24 -5.60 10.88
C THR A 8 8.64 -6.04 11.33
N TYR A 9 9.65 -5.85 10.47
CA TYR A 9 11.03 -6.23 10.78
C TYR A 9 11.62 -5.49 12.00
N ASP A 10 11.16 -4.28 12.27
CA ASP A 10 11.51 -3.51 13.48
C ASP A 10 10.72 -3.95 14.74
N GLY A 11 9.95 -5.04 14.65
CA GLY A 11 9.24 -5.64 15.79
C GLY A 11 7.92 -4.97 16.16
N LYS A 12 7.44 -3.99 15.38
CA LYS A 12 6.11 -3.40 15.62
C LYS A 12 5.01 -4.38 15.19
N VAL A 13 3.93 -4.40 15.97
CA VAL A 13 2.79 -5.29 15.75
C VAL A 13 1.55 -4.45 15.49
N TYR A 14 0.86 -4.73 14.39
CA TYR A 14 -0.37 -4.07 13.97
C TYR A 14 -1.49 -5.09 13.88
N THR A 15 -2.65 -4.73 14.41
CA THR A 15 -3.90 -5.51 14.28
C THR A 15 -4.85 -4.91 13.24
N ASN A 16 -4.61 -3.66 12.85
CA ASN A 16 -5.30 -2.98 11.77
C ASN A 16 -4.29 -2.64 10.65
N PRO A 17 -4.46 -3.16 9.43
CA PRO A 17 -3.58 -2.84 8.31
C PRO A 17 -3.51 -1.34 7.96
N GLU A 18 -4.56 -0.57 8.23
CA GLU A 18 -4.59 0.88 7.94
C GLU A 18 -3.63 1.70 8.81
N ASP A 19 -3.21 1.14 9.95
CA ASP A 19 -2.26 1.78 10.86
C ASP A 19 -0.83 1.71 10.32
N ILE A 20 -0.57 0.85 9.34
CA ILE A 20 0.74 0.71 8.70
C ILE A 20 0.93 1.88 7.74
N LYS A 21 1.68 2.88 8.20
CA LYS A 21 2.09 4.02 7.39
C LYS A 21 3.57 3.86 7.04
N VAL A 22 3.84 3.63 5.77
CA VAL A 22 5.16 3.90 5.21
C VAL A 22 5.25 5.43 5.10
N GLU A 23 6.33 6.04 5.58
CA GLU A 23 6.54 7.47 5.40
C GLU A 23 7.05 7.74 3.99
N ARG A 24 6.55 8.79 3.34
CA ARG A 24 7.04 9.24 2.03
C ARG A 24 8.26 10.13 2.23
N ASN A 25 9.41 9.65 1.79
CA ASN A 25 10.70 10.33 1.82
C ASN A 25 11.55 9.91 0.61
N GLU A 26 12.77 10.41 0.49
CA GLU A 26 13.66 10.14 -0.66
C GLU A 26 13.90 8.64 -0.92
N ASN A 27 13.91 7.81 0.13
CA ASN A 27 14.13 6.37 0.01
C ASN A 27 12.85 5.61 -0.41
N THR A 28 11.66 6.16 -0.13
CA THR A 28 10.37 5.51 -0.41
C THR A 28 9.63 6.13 -1.59
N GLU A 29 10.12 7.23 -2.14
CA GLU A 29 9.51 7.97 -3.24
C GLU A 29 9.26 7.09 -4.48
N MET A 30 10.25 6.27 -4.87
CA MET A 30 10.10 5.34 -5.99
C MET A 30 8.98 4.31 -5.76
N PHE A 31 8.83 3.84 -4.52
CA PHE A 31 7.76 2.90 -4.17
C PHE A 31 6.38 3.56 -4.34
N TYR A 32 6.22 4.81 -3.89
CA TYR A 32 4.98 5.56 -4.08
C TYR A 32 4.67 5.85 -5.54
N GLN A 33 5.66 6.25 -6.34
CA GLN A 33 5.47 6.47 -7.78
C GLN A 33 5.04 5.20 -8.51
N PHE A 34 5.56 4.03 -8.11
CA PHE A 34 5.12 2.75 -8.65
C PHE A 34 3.64 2.47 -8.30
N LEU A 35 3.25 2.66 -7.04
CA LEU A 35 1.87 2.43 -6.60
C LEU A 35 0.86 3.37 -7.28
N GLU A 36 1.21 4.64 -7.45
CA GLU A 36 0.40 5.63 -8.15
C GLU A 36 0.17 5.21 -9.61
N ARG A 37 1.23 4.80 -10.32
CA ARG A 37 1.11 4.28 -11.70
C ARG A 37 0.25 3.03 -11.80
N PHE A 38 0.45 2.06 -10.89
CA PHE A 38 -0.36 0.85 -10.86
C PHE A 38 -1.83 1.14 -10.62
N ARG A 39 -2.15 2.08 -9.72
CA ARG A 39 -3.53 2.53 -9.47
C ARG A 39 -4.15 3.11 -10.73
N ASP A 40 -3.44 3.99 -11.43
CA ASP A 40 -3.94 4.61 -12.67
C ASP A 40 -4.20 3.56 -13.75
N GLU A 41 -3.33 2.56 -13.89
CA GLU A 41 -3.54 1.43 -14.80
C GLU A 41 -4.77 0.60 -14.44
N MET A 42 -5.01 0.33 -13.15
CA MET A 42 -6.21 -0.38 -12.71
C MET A 42 -7.49 0.41 -13.00
N ILE A 43 -7.48 1.72 -12.76
CA ILE A 43 -8.63 2.60 -13.04
C ILE A 43 -8.92 2.59 -14.54
N ARG A 44 -7.91 2.79 -15.40
CA ARG A 44 -8.06 2.77 -16.86
C ARG A 44 -8.61 1.43 -17.37
N LYS A 45 -8.14 0.30 -16.81
CA LYS A 45 -8.66 -1.03 -17.17
C LYS A 45 -10.12 -1.20 -16.81
N LYS A 46 -10.56 -0.66 -15.67
CA LYS A 46 -11.96 -0.73 -15.22
C LYS A 46 -12.88 0.16 -16.06
N GLU A 47 -12.40 1.32 -16.51
CA GLU A 47 -13.14 2.27 -17.35
C GLU A 47 -13.21 1.83 -18.82
N GLY A 48 -12.18 1.14 -19.34
CA GLY A 48 -12.17 0.60 -20.70
C GLY A 48 -12.96 -0.69 -20.90
N THR A 49 -13.53 -1.26 -19.83
CA THR A 49 -14.44 -2.43 -19.86
C THR A 49 -15.93 -2.05 -19.78
N ALA A 50 -16.28 -0.80 -20.05
CA ALA A 50 -17.66 -0.31 -20.12
C ALA A 50 -18.20 -0.26 -21.55
#